data_AF-A0AAV6YPY1-F1
#
_entry.id   AF-A0AAV6YPY1-F1
#
_cell.length_a   1.000
_cell.length_b   1.000
_cell.length_c   1.000
_cell.angle_alpha   90.00
_cell.angle_beta   90.00
_cell.angle_gamma   90.00
#
_symmetry.space_group_name_H-M   'P 1'
#
loop_
_entity.id
_entity.type
_entity.pdbx_description
1 polymer ?
#
loop_
_entity_poly.entity_id
_entity_poly.type
_entity_poly.pdbx_seq_one_letter_code
_entity_poly.pdbx_strand_id
1 'polypeptide(L)'
;MSCLQVHIQNAALAGGVAVGTSGEMMLTPFGAMIAGSLAGIISTVGYKFLTPILDSKLKIQDTCGVHNLHGMPGILGALIGVVVAFAATADIYGGG
;
A
#
# COMPACT_ATOMS: atom_id res chain seq x y z
N MET A 1 -20.88 -2.22 -14.54
CA MET A 1 -19.59 -1.68 -14.12
C MET A 1 -18.54 -2.76 -14.36
N SER A 2 -17.73 -2.63 -15.40
CA SER A 2 -16.78 -3.67 -15.86
C SER A 2 -15.77 -3.95 -14.75
N CYS A 3 -15.82 -5.14 -14.17
CA CYS A 3 -15.01 -5.52 -13.00
C CYS A 3 -13.50 -5.28 -13.22
N LEU A 4 -12.99 -5.21 -14.45
CA LEU A 4 -11.58 -4.96 -14.74
C LEU A 4 -11.12 -3.49 -14.55
N GLN A 5 -12.02 -2.51 -14.75
CA GLN A 5 -11.64 -1.09 -14.84
C GLN A 5 -11.30 -0.47 -13.47
N VAL A 6 -11.98 -0.92 -12.40
CA VAL A 6 -11.76 -0.45 -11.03
C VAL A 6 -10.45 -0.96 -10.41
N HIS A 7 -9.94 -2.13 -10.83
CA HIS A 7 -8.67 -2.66 -10.33
C HIS A 7 -7.50 -1.82 -10.84
N ILE A 8 -7.49 -1.44 -12.12
CA ILE A 8 -6.40 -0.66 -12.71
C ILE A 8 -6.34 0.75 -12.11
N GLN A 9 -7.50 1.41 -11.96
CA GLN A 9 -7.57 2.78 -11.48
C GLN A 9 -7.18 2.89 -10.01
N ASN A 10 -7.63 1.94 -9.19
CA ASN A 10 -7.39 2.00 -7.75
C ASN A 10 -6.04 1.38 -7.38
N ALA A 11 -5.69 0.19 -7.89
CA ALA A 11 -4.44 -0.45 -7.48
C ALA A 11 -3.19 0.31 -7.94
N ALA A 12 -3.26 1.09 -9.02
CA ALA A 12 -2.16 1.96 -9.43
C ALA A 12 -1.85 3.05 -8.39
N LEU A 13 -2.84 3.50 -7.64
CA LEU A 13 -2.71 4.52 -6.59
C LEU A 13 -2.18 3.92 -5.26
N ALA A 14 -2.28 2.60 -5.07
CA ALA A 14 -1.85 1.91 -3.85
C ALA A 14 -0.35 2.07 -3.56
N GLY A 15 0.48 2.22 -4.60
CA GLY A 15 1.90 2.48 -4.44
C GLY A 15 2.18 3.79 -3.70
N GLY A 16 1.41 4.85 -4.01
CA GLY A 16 1.51 6.14 -3.32
C GLY A 16 1.12 6.04 -1.84
N VAL A 17 0.10 5.23 -1.53
CA VAL A 17 -0.29 4.95 -0.13
C VAL A 17 0.82 4.21 0.61
N ALA A 18 1.43 3.19 0.00
CA ALA A 18 2.48 2.38 0.62
C ALA A 18 3.79 3.14 0.85
N VAL A 19 4.09 4.18 0.08
CA VAL A 19 5.28 5.02 0.31
C VAL A 19 4.98 6.26 1.16
N GLY A 20 3.76 6.45 1.66
CA GLY A 20 3.39 7.65 2.40
C GLY A 20 4.21 7.89 3.67
N THR A 21 4.52 6.82 4.43
CA THR A 21 5.32 6.93 5.66
C THR A 21 6.82 7.06 5.40
N SER A 22 7.33 6.34 4.41
CA SER A 22 8.76 6.21 4.13
C SER A 22 9.23 7.06 2.94
N GLY A 23 8.35 7.84 2.31
CA GLY A 23 8.63 8.60 1.09
C GLY A 23 9.59 9.77 1.29
N GLU A 24 9.62 10.35 2.49
CA GLU A 24 10.65 11.32 2.90
C GLU A 24 11.80 10.66 3.68
N MET A 25 11.74 9.34 3.86
CA MET A 25 12.79 8.55 4.49
C MET A 25 13.69 7.92 3.43
N MET A 26 14.75 7.21 3.85
CA MET A 26 15.71 6.50 3.00
C MET A 26 15.12 5.36 2.15
N LEU A 27 14.21 5.67 1.25
CA LEU A 27 13.73 4.74 0.25
C LEU A 27 14.56 4.91 -1.01
N THR A 28 15.43 3.94 -1.29
CA THR A 28 16.13 3.90 -2.58
C THR A 28 15.11 3.77 -3.72
N PRO A 29 15.41 4.26 -4.94
CA PRO A 29 14.51 4.11 -6.09
C PRO A 29 14.11 2.65 -6.33
N PHE A 30 15.03 1.72 -6.10
CA PHE A 30 14.74 0.29 -6.21
C PHE A 30 13.80 -0.21 -5.09
N GLY A 31 14.00 0.21 -3.85
CA GLY A 31 13.08 -0.07 -2.75
C GLY A 31 11.67 0.47 -3.01
N ALA A 32 11.56 1.66 -3.61
CA ALA A 32 10.27 2.28 -3.93
C ALA A 32 9.52 1.50 -5.02
N MET A 33 10.23 1.03 -6.04
CA MET A 33 9.67 0.18 -7.09
C MET A 33 9.13 -1.15 -6.55
N ILE A 34 9.87 -1.78 -5.62
CA ILE A 34 9.41 -3.01 -4.96
C ILE A 34 8.18 -2.74 -4.09
N ALA A 35 8.23 -1.72 -3.23
CA ALA A 35 7.12 -1.36 -2.35
C ALA A 35 5.84 -1.08 -3.14
N GLY A 36 5.95 -0.29 -4.21
CA GLY A 36 4.82 0.02 -5.10
C GLY A 36 4.26 -1.20 -5.82
N SER A 37 5.14 -2.09 -6.30
CA SER A 37 4.72 -3.34 -6.96
C SER A 37 3.97 -4.27 -6.01
N LEU A 38 4.49 -4.44 -4.78
CA LEU A 38 3.84 -5.23 -3.73
C LEU A 38 2.49 -4.63 -3.32
N ALA A 39 2.42 -3.32 -3.14
CA ALA A 39 1.18 -2.62 -2.82
C ALA A 39 0.11 -2.80 -3.91
N GLY A 40 0.51 -2.71 -5.19
CA GLY A 40 -0.38 -2.97 -6.33
C GLY A 40 -0.89 -4.41 -6.37
N ILE A 41 -0.03 -5.40 -6.11
CA ILE A 41 -0.44 -6.82 -6.03
C ILE A 41 -1.43 -7.03 -4.87
N ILE A 42 -1.11 -6.53 -3.68
CA ILE A 42 -1.99 -6.64 -2.50
C ILE A 42 -3.35 -5.99 -2.77
N SER A 43 -3.36 -4.80 -3.37
CA SER A 43 -4.59 -4.09 -3.70
C SER A 43 -5.44 -4.86 -4.73
N THR A 44 -4.83 -5.33 -5.83
CA THR A 44 -5.55 -6.09 -6.87
C THR A 44 -6.11 -7.42 -6.37
N VAL A 45 -5.35 -8.16 -5.57
CA VAL A 45 -5.81 -9.39 -4.90
C VAL A 45 -6.93 -9.07 -3.91
N GLY A 46 -6.80 -7.97 -3.16
CA GLY A 46 -7.80 -7.44 -2.25
C GLY A 46 -9.16 -7.22 -2.90
N TYR A 47 -9.16 -6.49 -4.02
CA TYR A 47 -10.37 -6.24 -4.80
C TYR A 47 -11.02 -7.53 -5.33
N LYS A 48 -10.21 -8.54 -5.72
CA LYS A 48 -10.75 -9.77 -6.29
C LYS A 48 -11.30 -10.74 -5.25
N PHE A 49 -10.61 -10.90 -4.12
CA PHE A 49 -10.93 -11.94 -3.14
C PHE A 49 -11.43 -11.39 -1.81
N LEU A 50 -10.88 -10.27 -1.33
CA LEU A 50 -11.21 -9.76 -0.01
C LEU A 50 -12.54 -9.00 0.00
N THR A 51 -12.79 -8.12 -0.99
CA THR A 51 -14.08 -7.42 -1.14
C THR A 51 -15.30 -8.36 -1.09
N PRO A 52 -15.38 -9.46 -1.85
CA PRO A 52 -16.53 -10.36 -1.76
C PRO A 52 -16.61 -11.12 -0.44
N ILE A 53 -15.49 -11.36 0.26
CA ILE A 53 -15.50 -11.97 1.60
C ILE A 53 -16.02 -10.96 2.64
N LEU A 54 -15.56 -9.72 2.59
CA LEU A 54 -16.02 -8.64 3.48
C LEU A 54 -17.53 -8.46 3.37
N ASP A 55 -18.06 -8.46 2.14
CA ASP A 55 -19.49 -8.33 1.90
C ASP A 55 -20.28 -9.57 2.37
N SER A 56 -19.91 -10.76 1.90
CA SER A 56 -20.70 -11.97 2.11
C SER A 56 -20.56 -12.60 3.51
N LYS A 57 -19.41 -12.44 4.17
CA LYS A 57 -19.11 -13.08 5.46
C LYS A 57 -19.14 -12.08 6.62
N LEU A 58 -18.64 -10.87 6.40
CA LEU A 58 -18.53 -9.86 7.45
C LEU A 58 -19.65 -8.80 7.37
N LYS A 59 -20.46 -8.81 6.31
CA LYS A 59 -21.50 -7.80 6.03
C LYS A 59 -20.94 -6.37 6.01
N ILE A 60 -19.69 -6.21 5.57
CA ILE A 60 -19.01 -4.93 5.41
C ILE A 60 -19.11 -4.52 3.94
N GLN A 61 -19.89 -3.48 3.68
CA GLN A 61 -20.08 -2.93 2.33
C GLN A 61 -19.00 -1.89 2.02
N ASP A 62 -17.90 -2.35 1.44
CA ASP A 62 -16.82 -1.48 0.97
C ASP A 62 -17.03 -1.07 -0.50
N THR A 63 -17.92 -0.09 -0.72
CA THR A 63 -18.37 0.36 -2.06
C THR A 63 -17.23 0.79 -2.98
N CYS A 64 -16.19 1.44 -2.44
CA CYS A 64 -15.05 1.93 -3.22
C CYS A 64 -13.80 1.03 -3.10
N GLY A 65 -13.85 -0.01 -2.26
CA GLY A 65 -12.69 -0.83 -1.92
C GLY A 65 -11.60 -0.04 -1.17
N VAL A 66 -11.99 0.91 -0.31
CA VAL A 66 -11.02 1.73 0.45
C VAL A 66 -10.13 0.87 1.33
N HIS A 67 -10.59 -0.30 1.75
CA HIS A 67 -9.76 -1.24 2.49
C HIS A 67 -8.61 -1.80 1.64
N ASN A 68 -8.87 -2.06 0.36
CA ASN A 68 -7.87 -2.60 -0.57
C ASN A 68 -6.91 -1.53 -1.10
N LEU A 69 -7.36 -0.28 -1.21
CA LEU A 69 -6.56 0.83 -1.70
C LEU A 69 -5.78 1.55 -0.58
N HIS A 70 -6.45 1.86 0.52
CA HIS A 70 -5.88 2.66 1.60
C HIS A 70 -5.49 1.81 2.80
N GLY A 71 -6.36 0.89 3.24
CA GLY A 71 -6.17 0.11 4.45
C GLY A 71 -4.95 -0.81 4.37
N MET A 72 -4.99 -1.83 3.50
CA MET A 72 -3.90 -2.80 3.38
C MET A 72 -2.59 -2.16 2.89
N PRO A 73 -2.58 -1.30 1.84
CA PRO A 73 -1.36 -0.61 1.43
C PRO A 73 -0.82 0.35 2.50
N GLY A 74 -1.68 0.97 3.31
CA GLY A 74 -1.27 1.83 4.43
C GLY A 74 -0.59 1.06 5.55
N ILE A 75 -1.09 -0.13 5.90
CA ILE A 75 -0.42 -1.02 6.86
C ILE A 75 0.96 -1.44 6.33
N LEU A 76 1.04 -1.81 5.04
CA LEU A 76 2.32 -2.11 4.41
C LEU A 76 3.29 -0.92 4.49
N GLY A 77 2.83 0.28 4.19
CA GLY A 77 3.65 1.49 4.25
C GLY A 77 4.15 1.83 5.65
N ALA A 78 3.31 1.61 6.68
CA ALA A 78 3.72 1.77 8.07
C ALA A 78 4.85 0.78 8.45
N LEU A 79 4.74 -0.48 8.03
CA LEU A 79 5.79 -1.48 8.26
C LEU A 79 7.10 -1.14 7.56
N ILE A 80 7.01 -0.67 6.30
CA ILE A 80 8.19 -0.18 5.56
C ILE A 80 8.82 1.00 6.30
N GLY A 81 8.01 1.96 6.77
CA GLY A 81 8.46 3.10 7.57
C GLY A 81 9.21 2.67 8.84
N VAL A 82 8.70 1.68 9.58
CA VAL A 82 9.38 1.14 10.76
C VAL A 82 10.75 0.57 10.41
N VAL A 83 10.83 -0.22 9.33
CA VAL A 83 12.10 -0.83 8.90
C VAL A 83 13.11 0.23 8.45
N VAL A 84 12.67 1.20 7.65
CA VAL A 84 13.54 2.29 7.17
C VAL A 84 14.01 3.18 8.32
N ALA A 85 13.13 3.51 9.27
CA ALA A 85 13.49 4.28 10.46
C ALA A 85 14.46 3.51 11.36
N PHE A 86 14.28 2.19 11.51
CA PHE A 86 15.21 1.35 12.27
C PHE A 86 16.59 1.26 11.60
N ALA A 87 16.64 1.26 10.28
CA ALA A 87 17.87 1.24 9.50
C ALA A 87 18.54 2.62 9.35
N ALA A 88 17.93 3.68 9.87
CA ALA A 88 18.48 5.03 9.80
C ALA A 88 19.74 5.15 10.66
N THR A 89 20.81 5.69 10.08
CA THR A 89 22.09 5.88 10.74
C THR A 89 22.48 7.36 10.79
N ALA A 90 23.41 7.69 11.70
CA ALA A 90 23.88 9.06 11.89
C ALA A 90 24.65 9.62 10.68
N ASP A 91 25.26 8.77 9.86
CA ASP A 91 25.87 9.18 8.59
C ASP A 91 24.84 9.68 7.57
N ILE A 92 23.56 9.29 7.71
CA ILE A 92 22.51 9.67 6.76
C ILE A 92 21.61 10.79 7.32
N TYR A 93 21.38 10.83 8.64
CA TYR A 93 20.50 11.82 9.28
C TYR A 93 21.16 12.72 10.34
N GLY A 94 22.43 12.53 10.68
CA GLY A 94 23.08 13.16 11.84
C GLY A 94 23.65 14.56 11.63
N GLY A 95 23.53 15.15 10.43
CA GLY A 95 24.11 16.45 10.09
C GLY A 95 23.27 17.68 10.49
N GLY A 96 22.37 17.53 11.47
CA GLY A 96 21.49 18.60 11.97
C GLY A 96 22.10 19.43 13.08
#